data_AF-A0AAD5Q4X6-F1
#
_entry.id   AF-A0AAD5Q4X6-F1
#
_cell.length_a   1.000
_cell.length_b   1.000
_cell.length_c   1.000
_cell.angle_alpha   90.00
_cell.angle_beta   90.00
_cell.angle_gamma   90.00
#
_symmetry.space_group_name_H-M   'P 1'
#
loop_
_entity.id
_entity.type
_entity.pdbx_description
1 polymer ?
#
loop_
_entity_poly.entity_id
_entity_poly.type
_entity_poly.pdbx_seq_one_letter_code
_entity_poly.pdbx_strand_id
1 'polypeptide(L)'
;MLRADRYNLHRSGDMSLWLLVFFSLLGLLVFGHFLIDVTFDSFMQYMDNILSSKATRDAEIVIVILGSHEYRVQPSCQVGVMQKNLVAVCDTLRKKGKHVCLATIASPSPLGQEEKIPLNAMLEEFCASTKGDDTPVVLGPRLDTYAFRRESSLAFDSYHFSSNGFKLLARNTADFLVPIMTGVEWKTWKKQLEKVTYDKTLYE
;
A
#
# COMPACT_ATOMS: atom_id res chain seq x y z
N MET A 1 -31.70 -26.53 -1.66
CA MET A 1 -30.81 -27.60 -2.16
C MET A 1 -29.76 -26.94 -3.06
N LEU A 2 -28.68 -26.42 -2.47
CA LEU A 2 -27.61 -25.72 -3.20
C LEU A 2 -26.58 -26.76 -3.66
N ARG A 3 -26.32 -26.85 -4.97
CA ARG A 3 -25.24 -27.65 -5.55
C ARG A 3 -23.92 -26.91 -5.35
N ALA A 4 -23.08 -27.46 -4.48
CA ALA A 4 -21.67 -27.17 -4.40
C ALA A 4 -20.95 -28.00 -5.46
N ASP A 5 -20.41 -27.35 -6.50
CA ASP A 5 -19.45 -28.00 -7.39
C ASP A 5 -18.03 -27.82 -6.86
N ARG A 6 -17.38 -28.99 -6.80
CA ARG A 6 -16.11 -29.30 -6.14
C ARG A 6 -14.92 -28.67 -6.85
N TYR A 7 -14.14 -27.86 -6.13
CA TYR A 7 -12.73 -27.68 -6.45
C TYR A 7 -11.93 -28.78 -5.74
N ASN A 8 -11.37 -29.70 -6.53
CA ASN A 8 -10.49 -30.76 -6.06
C ASN A 8 -9.21 -30.16 -5.47
N LEU A 9 -9.04 -30.34 -4.17
CA LEU A 9 -7.78 -30.13 -3.45
C LEU A 9 -6.75 -31.15 -3.92
N HIS A 10 -5.69 -30.68 -4.59
CA HIS A 10 -4.39 -31.33 -4.48
C HIS A 10 -3.49 -30.51 -3.56
N ARG A 11 -3.10 -31.16 -2.45
CA ARG A 11 -2.11 -30.70 -1.48
C ARG A 11 -0.75 -30.55 -2.15
N SER A 12 -0.22 -29.32 -2.16
CA SER A 12 1.22 -29.08 -1.96
C SER A 12 1.45 -27.67 -1.43
N GLY A 13 1.71 -27.56 -0.12
CA GLY A 13 2.82 -26.78 0.44
C GLY A 13 3.05 -25.31 0.06
N ASP A 14 2.07 -24.54 -0.39
CA ASP A 14 2.35 -23.17 -0.85
C ASP A 14 1.48 -22.09 -0.20
N MET A 15 1.74 -21.82 1.08
CA MET A 15 1.16 -20.68 1.81
C MET A 15 1.58 -19.31 1.21
N SER A 16 2.65 -19.28 0.42
CA SER A 16 3.16 -18.11 -0.31
C SER A 16 2.19 -17.66 -1.41
N LEU A 17 1.51 -18.60 -2.06
CA LEU A 17 0.53 -18.29 -3.12
C LEU A 17 -0.76 -17.69 -2.55
N TRP A 18 -1.17 -18.08 -1.35
CA TRP A 18 -2.37 -17.54 -0.69
C TRP A 18 -2.18 -16.09 -0.25
N LEU A 19 -0.96 -15.71 0.16
CA LEU A 19 -0.63 -14.33 0.47
C LEU A 19 -0.62 -13.46 -0.80
N LEU A 20 -0.24 -14.01 -1.96
CA LEU A 20 -0.29 -13.28 -3.24
C LEU A 20 -1.71 -13.17 -3.83
N VAL A 21 -2.55 -14.20 -3.67
CA VAL A 21 -3.92 -14.24 -4.20
C VAL A 21 -4.91 -13.42 -3.36
N PHE A 22 -4.68 -13.24 -2.06
CA PHE A 22 -5.51 -12.32 -1.26
C PHE A 22 -5.22 -10.84 -1.59
N PHE A 23 -3.99 -10.50 -1.99
CA PHE A 23 -3.66 -9.15 -2.43
C PHE A 23 -4.18 -8.82 -3.84
N SER A 24 -4.32 -9.81 -4.73
CA SER A 24 -4.83 -9.59 -6.09
C SER A 24 -6.31 -9.17 -6.16
N LEU A 25 -7.08 -9.31 -5.09
CA LEU A 25 -8.48 -8.90 -5.06
C LEU A 25 -8.72 -7.53 -4.42
N LEU A 26 -7.82 -7.00 -3.57
CA LEU A 26 -8.15 -5.85 -2.71
C LEU A 26 -7.01 -4.85 -2.42
N GLY A 27 -5.79 -5.04 -2.94
CA GLY A 27 -4.78 -3.98 -2.87
C GLY A 27 -3.41 -4.35 -3.45
N LEU A 28 -2.82 -3.41 -4.19
CA LEU A 28 -1.45 -3.55 -4.69
C LEU A 28 -0.46 -2.98 -3.68
N LEU A 29 0.50 -3.80 -3.26
CA LEU A 29 1.61 -3.38 -2.41
C LEU A 29 2.86 -3.31 -3.28
N VAL A 30 3.40 -2.10 -3.46
CA VAL A 30 4.54 -1.84 -4.35
C VAL A 30 5.81 -1.67 -3.52
N PHE A 31 6.78 -2.56 -3.75
CA PHE A 31 8.16 -2.39 -3.31
C PHE A 31 9.01 -1.94 -4.50
N GLY A 32 9.86 -0.93 -4.30
CA GLY A 32 10.69 -0.35 -5.36
C GLY A 32 11.84 0.49 -4.80
N HIS A 33 12.81 0.78 -5.65
CA HIS A 33 14.16 1.24 -5.28
C HIS A 33 14.65 2.32 -6.27
N PHE A 34 13.94 3.44 -6.44
CA PHE A 34 14.12 4.30 -7.63
C PHE A 34 13.62 5.76 -7.48
N LEU A 35 13.93 6.46 -6.38
CA LEU A 35 13.38 7.82 -6.14
C LEU A 35 14.27 9.02 -6.55
N ILE A 36 15.39 8.85 -7.27
CA ILE A 36 16.30 9.95 -7.66
C ILE A 36 16.27 10.17 -9.18
N ASP A 37 15.83 11.33 -9.67
CA ASP A 37 15.65 11.79 -11.07
C ASP A 37 15.76 10.76 -12.21
N VAL A 38 16.96 10.25 -12.56
CA VAL A 38 17.13 9.22 -13.62
C VAL A 38 16.32 7.93 -13.33
N THR A 39 16.12 7.65 -12.05
CA THR A 39 15.36 6.51 -11.54
C THR A 39 13.88 6.80 -11.36
N PHE A 40 13.46 8.06 -11.18
CA PHE A 40 12.04 8.39 -11.01
C PHE A 40 11.22 8.15 -12.29
N ASP A 41 11.71 8.60 -13.44
CA ASP A 41 11.03 8.35 -14.72
C ASP A 41 10.97 6.84 -15.02
N SER A 42 12.06 6.13 -14.72
CA SER A 42 12.11 4.66 -14.81
C SER A 42 11.12 3.99 -13.85
N PHE A 43 10.94 4.52 -12.65
CA PHE A 43 9.96 4.06 -11.68
C PHE A 43 8.53 4.29 -12.17
N MET A 44 8.24 5.47 -12.73
CA MET A 44 6.93 5.77 -13.28
C MET A 44 6.61 4.87 -14.47
N GLN A 45 7.59 4.57 -15.32
CA GLN A 45 7.44 3.59 -16.40
C GLN A 45 7.19 2.18 -15.87
N TYR A 46 7.91 1.76 -14.81
CA TYR A 46 7.67 0.49 -14.13
C TYR A 46 6.25 0.42 -13.53
N MET A 47 5.80 1.50 -12.89
CA MET A 47 4.46 1.60 -12.34
C MET A 47 3.38 1.55 -13.41
N ASP A 48 3.58 2.23 -14.53
CA ASP A 48 2.66 2.14 -15.67
C ASP A 48 2.59 0.71 -16.21
N ASN A 49 3.72 0.00 -16.29
CA ASN A 49 3.73 -1.41 -16.69
C ASN A 49 2.97 -2.30 -15.70
N ILE A 50 3.18 -2.12 -14.39
CA ILE A 50 2.44 -2.87 -13.36
C ILE A 50 0.95 -2.56 -13.48
N LEU A 51 0.54 -1.30 -13.52
CA LEU A 51 -0.87 -0.93 -13.55
C LEU A 51 -1.54 -1.26 -14.89
N SER A 52 -0.77 -1.55 -15.94
CA SER A 52 -1.27 -2.05 -17.22
C SER A 52 -1.48 -3.56 -17.22
N SER A 53 -0.92 -4.29 -16.25
CA SER A 53 -1.07 -5.75 -16.16
C SER A 53 -2.49 -6.15 -15.75
N LYS A 54 -3.04 -7.21 -16.35
CA LYS A 54 -4.40 -7.70 -16.02
C LYS A 54 -4.58 -8.03 -14.54
N ALA A 55 -3.52 -8.46 -13.84
CA ALA A 55 -3.60 -8.90 -12.45
C ALA A 55 -3.69 -7.72 -11.45
N THR A 56 -3.27 -6.53 -11.87
CA THR A 56 -3.04 -5.39 -10.95
C THR A 56 -3.71 -4.11 -11.43
N ARG A 57 -4.19 -4.06 -12.68
CA ARG A 57 -4.96 -2.94 -13.23
C ARG A 57 -6.21 -2.63 -12.42
N ASP A 58 -6.87 -3.68 -11.94
CA ASP A 58 -8.16 -3.59 -11.26
C ASP A 58 -8.00 -3.35 -9.74
N ALA A 59 -6.77 -3.21 -9.24
CA ALA A 59 -6.54 -2.86 -7.84
C ALA A 59 -7.09 -1.46 -7.52
N GLU A 60 -8.04 -1.35 -6.60
CA GLU A 60 -8.65 -0.06 -6.21
C GLU A 60 -7.81 0.70 -5.18
N ILE A 61 -7.04 -0.02 -4.36
CA ILE A 61 -6.23 0.53 -3.27
C ILE A 61 -4.76 0.22 -3.55
N VAL A 62 -3.89 1.22 -3.34
CA VAL A 62 -2.43 1.09 -3.50
C VAL A 62 -1.74 1.58 -2.23
N ILE A 63 -0.85 0.74 -1.69
CA ILE A 63 -0.01 1.10 -0.55
C ILE A 63 1.41 1.38 -1.05
N VAL A 64 1.87 2.61 -0.87
CA VAL A 64 3.18 3.10 -1.28
C VAL A 64 4.15 2.96 -0.10
N ILE A 65 5.15 2.09 -0.25
CA ILE A 65 6.21 1.85 0.73
C ILE A 65 7.57 2.01 0.03
N LEU A 66 8.08 3.25 -0.03
CA LEU A 66 9.27 3.61 -0.79
C LEU A 66 10.14 4.61 -0.02
N GLY A 67 11.43 4.71 -0.35
CA GLY A 67 12.32 5.75 0.18
C GLY A 67 13.21 5.35 1.35
N SER A 68 12.99 4.19 1.97
CA SER A 68 13.83 3.75 3.11
C SER A 68 15.28 3.43 2.70
N HIS A 69 15.51 3.08 1.44
CA HIS A 69 16.85 2.84 0.92
C HIS A 69 17.57 4.11 0.55
N GLU A 70 16.92 4.95 -0.26
CA GLU A 70 17.47 6.20 -0.74
C GLU A 70 17.82 7.12 0.45
N TYR A 71 16.93 7.17 1.45
CA TYR A 71 17.17 7.95 2.66
C TYR A 71 18.39 7.44 3.46
N ARG A 72 18.63 6.13 3.49
CA ARG A 72 19.81 5.57 4.15
C ARG A 72 21.10 5.90 3.41
N VAL A 73 21.10 5.78 2.08
CA VAL A 73 22.31 5.96 1.28
C VAL A 73 22.70 7.44 1.20
N GLN A 74 21.72 8.36 1.17
CA GLN A 74 21.97 9.82 1.10
C GLN A 74 20.96 10.64 1.93
N PRO A 75 21.07 10.65 3.27
CA PRO A 75 20.04 11.21 4.15
C PRO A 75 19.85 12.74 4.08
N SER A 76 20.91 13.52 3.87
CA SER A 76 20.88 14.99 4.07
C SER A 76 20.72 15.82 2.80
N CYS A 77 21.06 15.28 1.63
CA CYS A 77 21.12 16.04 0.37
C CYS A 77 19.77 16.08 -0.38
N GLN A 78 18.80 15.23 -0.04
CA GLN A 78 17.68 14.93 -0.95
C GLN A 78 16.31 14.83 -0.31
N VAL A 79 16.12 15.18 0.97
CA VAL A 79 14.80 15.07 1.65
C VAL A 79 13.69 15.77 0.87
N GLY A 80 13.93 17.00 0.40
CA GLY A 80 12.94 17.74 -0.41
C GLY A 80 12.66 17.09 -1.77
N VAL A 81 13.67 16.51 -2.41
CA VAL A 81 13.52 15.78 -3.69
C VAL A 81 12.72 14.49 -3.47
N MET A 82 13.04 13.73 -2.43
CA MET A 82 12.33 12.50 -2.07
C MET A 82 10.87 12.78 -1.74
N GLN A 83 10.58 13.82 -0.96
CA GLN A 83 9.21 14.23 -0.67
C GLN A 83 8.48 14.58 -1.97
N LYS A 84 9.05 15.44 -2.81
CA LYS A 84 8.47 15.83 -4.09
C LYS A 84 8.15 14.62 -4.97
N ASN A 85 9.06 13.65 -5.03
CA ASN A 85 8.89 12.44 -5.84
C ASN A 85 7.79 11.53 -5.26
N LEU A 86 7.77 11.30 -3.95
CA LEU A 86 6.70 10.54 -3.29
C LEU A 86 5.32 11.18 -3.48
N VAL A 87 5.23 12.51 -3.38
CA VAL A 87 3.99 13.26 -3.67
C VAL A 87 3.58 13.06 -5.13
N ALA A 88 4.50 13.18 -6.07
CA ALA A 88 4.22 12.97 -7.50
C ALA A 88 3.73 11.55 -7.81
N VAL A 89 4.27 10.52 -7.13
CA VAL A 89 3.75 9.14 -7.22
C VAL A 89 2.31 9.07 -6.72
N CYS A 90 2.05 9.60 -5.52
CA CYS A 90 0.71 9.60 -4.93
C CYS A 90 -0.31 10.30 -5.82
N ASP A 91 0.01 11.49 -6.32
CA ASP A 91 -0.86 12.26 -7.21
C ASP A 91 -1.12 11.53 -8.53
N THR A 92 -0.12 10.86 -9.08
CA THR A 92 -0.30 10.09 -10.32
C THR A 92 -1.23 8.90 -10.10
N LEU A 93 -1.08 8.17 -8.99
CA LEU A 93 -1.96 7.06 -8.62
C LEU A 93 -3.39 7.54 -8.37
N ARG A 94 -3.57 8.67 -7.67
CA ARG A 94 -4.88 9.31 -7.47
C ARG A 94 -5.53 9.73 -8.79
N LYS A 95 -4.78 10.31 -9.71
CA LYS A 95 -5.27 10.66 -11.07
C LYS A 95 -5.72 9.43 -11.87
N LYS A 96 -5.14 8.26 -11.59
CA LYS A 96 -5.58 6.96 -12.13
C LYS A 96 -6.77 6.37 -11.36
N GLY A 97 -7.38 7.12 -10.44
CA GLY A 97 -8.57 6.73 -9.68
C GLY A 97 -8.29 5.82 -8.49
N LYS A 98 -7.03 5.68 -8.06
CA LYS A 98 -6.66 4.77 -6.97
C LYS A 98 -6.81 5.43 -5.60
N HIS A 99 -7.23 4.66 -4.60
CA HIS A 99 -7.11 5.02 -3.20
C HIS A 99 -5.68 4.79 -2.74
N VAL A 100 -4.98 5.85 -2.33
CA VAL A 100 -3.53 5.78 -2.04
C VAL A 100 -3.29 5.86 -0.54
N CYS A 101 -2.51 4.91 -0.04
CA CYS A 101 -1.97 4.92 1.32
C CYS A 101 -0.45 5.10 1.26
N LEU A 102 0.10 6.08 1.98
CA LEU A 102 1.53 6.39 1.96
C LEU A 102 2.18 6.03 3.31
N ALA A 103 3.09 5.05 3.30
CA ALA A 103 3.84 4.67 4.50
C ALA A 103 4.90 5.71 4.86
N THR A 104 5.26 5.77 6.15
CA THR A 104 6.51 6.42 6.56
C THR A 104 7.71 5.55 6.17
N ILE A 105 8.90 6.14 6.14
CA ILE A 105 10.14 5.38 5.92
C ILE A 105 10.67 4.81 7.23
N ALA A 106 11.33 3.64 7.12
CA ALA A 106 11.99 2.98 8.23
C ALA A 106 13.26 3.74 8.65
N SER A 107 13.67 3.54 9.90
CA SER A 107 14.92 4.12 10.41
C SER A 107 16.12 3.67 9.58
N PRO A 108 17.02 4.59 9.16
CA PRO A 108 18.26 4.22 8.48
C PRO A 108 19.18 3.39 9.39
N SER A 109 19.04 3.54 10.70
CA SER A 109 19.83 2.88 11.74
C SER A 109 18.90 2.18 12.72
N PRO A 110 18.25 1.06 12.36
CA PRO A 110 17.18 0.48 13.17
C PRO A 110 17.67 0.06 14.56
N LEU A 111 18.91 -0.44 14.67
CA LEU A 111 19.55 -0.79 15.95
C LEU A 111 20.30 0.38 16.61
N GLY A 112 20.30 1.56 15.99
CA GLY A 112 20.98 2.76 16.48
C GLY A 112 20.14 3.54 17.52
N GLN A 113 20.55 4.79 17.80
CA GLN A 113 19.73 5.68 18.62
C GLN A 113 18.44 6.09 17.91
N GLU A 114 17.45 6.54 18.68
CA GLU A 114 16.21 7.06 18.12
C GLU A 114 16.49 8.37 17.39
N GLU A 115 16.34 8.34 16.06
CA GLU A 115 16.57 9.47 15.19
C GLU A 115 15.24 9.94 14.62
N LYS A 116 14.94 11.23 14.79
CA LYS A 116 13.81 11.84 14.09
C LYS A 116 14.14 11.93 12.61
N ILE A 117 13.26 11.36 11.79
CA ILE A 117 13.39 11.37 10.33
C ILE A 117 12.59 12.56 9.80
N PRO A 118 13.22 13.66 9.33
CA PRO A 118 12.50 14.84 8.88
C PRO A 118 11.52 14.56 7.72
N LEU A 119 11.89 13.62 6.84
CA LEU A 119 11.02 13.19 5.75
C LEU A 119 9.66 12.70 6.27
N ASN A 120 9.63 11.91 7.36
CA ASN A 120 8.37 11.36 7.88
C ASN A 120 7.41 12.45 8.35
N ALA A 121 7.93 13.49 9.02
CA ALA A 121 7.11 14.64 9.40
C ALA A 121 6.48 15.34 8.18
N MET A 122 7.26 15.49 7.10
CA MET A 122 6.78 16.09 5.84
C MET A 122 5.76 15.20 5.11
N LEU A 123 5.89 13.88 5.19
CA LEU A 123 4.91 12.93 4.63
C LEU A 123 3.60 12.95 5.44
N GLU A 124 3.69 13.05 6.76
CA GLU A 124 2.53 13.19 7.64
C GLU A 124 1.76 14.48 7.37
N GLU A 125 2.47 15.60 7.24
CA GLU A 125 1.89 16.90 6.89
C GLU A 125 1.22 16.86 5.52
N PHE A 126 1.86 16.24 4.52
CA PHE A 126 1.26 16.03 3.20
C PHE A 126 -0.03 15.20 3.27
N CYS A 127 -0.03 14.07 3.97
CA CYS A 127 -1.25 13.28 4.11
C CYS A 127 -2.36 14.09 4.82
N ALA A 128 -2.00 14.87 5.84
CA ALA A 128 -2.94 15.73 6.55
C ALA A 128 -3.53 16.85 5.67
N SER A 129 -2.74 17.45 4.78
CA SER A 129 -3.20 18.52 3.89
C SER A 129 -4.19 18.04 2.84
N THR A 130 -4.12 16.77 2.43
CA THR A 130 -5.05 16.18 1.45
C THR A 130 -6.39 15.71 2.03
N LYS A 131 -6.59 15.76 3.36
CA LYS A 131 -7.79 15.22 4.02
C LYS A 131 -9.13 15.81 3.52
N GLY A 132 -9.10 17.03 3.00
CA GLY A 132 -10.28 17.71 2.45
C GLY A 132 -10.58 17.36 0.99
N ASP A 133 -9.69 16.65 0.31
CA ASP A 133 -9.87 16.28 -1.09
C ASP A 133 -10.90 15.14 -1.25
N ASP A 134 -11.48 15.01 -2.45
CA ASP A 134 -12.37 13.89 -2.79
C ASP A 134 -11.70 12.51 -2.68
N THR A 135 -10.38 12.46 -2.83
CA THR A 135 -9.56 11.23 -2.85
C THR A 135 -8.31 11.39 -1.98
N PRO A 136 -8.42 11.58 -0.66
CA PRO A 136 -7.28 11.94 0.18
C PRO A 136 -6.16 10.88 0.12
N VAL A 137 -4.91 11.29 0.30
CA VAL A 137 -3.81 10.36 0.56
C VAL A 137 -3.86 10.00 2.04
N VAL A 138 -4.10 8.72 2.32
CA VAL A 138 -4.19 8.23 3.70
C VAL A 138 -2.79 7.91 4.22
N LEU A 139 -2.48 8.34 5.43
CA LEU A 139 -1.24 7.94 6.09
C LEU A 139 -1.30 6.42 6.35
N GLY A 140 -0.36 5.71 5.72
CA GLY A 140 -0.23 4.26 5.78
C GLY A 140 0.56 3.78 7.00
N PRO A 141 1.21 2.59 6.92
CA PRO A 141 1.91 2.00 8.04
C PRO A 141 3.06 2.88 8.53
N ARG A 142 3.20 2.97 9.86
CA ARG A 142 4.26 3.72 10.54
C ARG A 142 5.52 2.86 10.73
N LEU A 143 6.41 2.86 9.75
CA LEU A 143 7.66 2.08 9.74
C LEU A 143 8.76 2.67 10.65
N ASP A 144 8.56 3.90 11.09
CA ASP A 144 9.45 4.63 11.99
C ASP A 144 9.31 4.26 13.47
N THR A 145 8.36 3.39 13.79
CA THR A 145 8.10 2.97 15.17
C THR A 145 9.13 1.95 15.67
N TYR A 146 9.32 1.91 16.99
CA TYR A 146 10.21 0.94 17.65
C TYR A 146 9.90 -0.52 17.29
N ALA A 147 8.65 -0.85 16.98
CA ALA A 147 8.25 -2.23 16.66
C ALA A 147 8.93 -2.79 15.40
N PHE A 148 9.21 -1.94 14.39
CA PHE A 148 9.93 -2.34 13.17
C PHE A 148 11.45 -2.32 13.32
N ARG A 149 11.95 -1.78 14.44
CA ARG A 149 13.38 -1.71 14.76
C ARG A 149 13.90 -2.89 15.57
N ARG A 150 13.01 -3.70 16.13
CA ARG A 150 13.37 -4.88 16.92
C ARG A 150 14.12 -5.88 16.04
N GLU A 151 15.17 -6.49 16.59
CA GLU A 151 15.92 -7.55 15.89
C GLU A 151 15.00 -8.67 15.39
N SER A 152 13.97 -9.03 16.15
CA SER A 152 12.99 -10.04 15.73
C SER A 152 12.16 -9.64 14.50
N SER A 153 12.03 -8.34 14.22
CA SER A 153 11.36 -7.78 13.04
C SER A 153 12.30 -7.62 11.84
N LEU A 154 13.61 -7.76 12.02
CA LEU A 154 14.63 -7.58 10.99
C LEU A 154 15.18 -8.92 10.50
N ALA A 155 15.56 -8.96 9.23
CA ALA A 155 16.25 -10.08 8.61
C ALA A 155 17.71 -10.14 9.10
N PHE A 156 18.46 -11.14 8.63
CA PHE A 156 19.85 -11.37 9.03
C PHE A 156 20.79 -10.19 8.72
N ASP A 157 20.44 -9.37 7.73
CA ASP A 157 21.18 -8.17 7.36
C ASP A 157 20.85 -6.94 8.22
N SER A 158 19.98 -7.12 9.23
CA SER A 158 19.50 -6.05 10.11
C SER A 158 18.87 -4.88 9.35
N TYR A 159 18.37 -5.12 8.14
CA TYR A 159 17.85 -4.08 7.26
C TYR A 159 16.49 -4.40 6.66
N HIS A 160 16.38 -5.54 5.99
CA HIS A 160 15.08 -5.97 5.47
C HIS A 160 14.21 -6.47 6.61
N PHE A 161 12.89 -6.46 6.42
CA PHE A 161 12.00 -7.07 7.40
C PHE A 161 12.10 -8.60 7.35
N SER A 162 12.13 -9.22 8.53
CA SER A 162 11.93 -10.66 8.65
C SER A 162 10.47 -11.03 8.37
N SER A 163 10.16 -12.32 8.37
CA SER A 163 8.78 -12.79 8.35
C SER A 163 7.91 -12.19 9.46
N ASN A 164 8.50 -11.91 10.63
CA ASN A 164 7.77 -11.27 11.73
C ASN A 164 7.55 -9.78 11.47
N GLY A 165 8.54 -9.09 10.89
CA GLY A 165 8.39 -7.71 10.46
C GLY A 165 7.27 -7.54 9.42
N PHE A 166 7.19 -8.44 8.43
CA PHE A 166 6.08 -8.43 7.47
C PHE A 166 4.72 -8.77 8.09
N LYS A 167 4.66 -9.70 9.06
CA LYS A 167 3.42 -9.95 9.81
C LYS A 167 2.96 -8.73 10.59
N LEU A 168 3.89 -8.00 11.21
CA LEU A 168 3.60 -6.75 11.90
C LEU A 168 3.10 -5.68 10.90
N LEU A 169 3.75 -5.55 9.74
CA LEU A 169 3.32 -4.64 8.67
C LEU A 169 1.89 -4.92 8.22
N ALA A 170 1.56 -6.19 7.96
CA ALA A 170 0.22 -6.60 7.56
C ALA A 170 -0.83 -6.28 8.64
N ARG A 171 -0.50 -6.47 9.93
CA ARG A 171 -1.39 -6.12 11.04
C ARG A 171 -1.64 -4.62 11.13
N ASN A 172 -0.58 -3.81 11.11
CA ASN A 172 -0.70 -2.35 11.17
C ASN A 172 -1.43 -1.78 9.94
N THR A 173 -1.38 -2.50 8.81
CA THR A 173 -2.09 -2.11 7.60
C THR A 173 -3.61 -2.18 7.76
N ALA A 174 -4.12 -3.12 8.57
CA ALA A 174 -5.56 -3.31 8.74
C ALA A 174 -6.28 -2.06 9.26
N ASP A 175 -5.64 -1.29 10.15
CA ASP A 175 -6.24 -0.14 10.83
C ASP A 175 -6.73 0.95 9.87
N PHE A 176 -5.96 1.24 8.81
CA PHE A 176 -6.36 2.20 7.79
C PHE A 176 -6.98 1.54 6.56
N LEU A 177 -6.64 0.28 6.27
CA LEU A 177 -7.08 -0.40 5.05
C LEU A 177 -8.56 -0.83 5.14
N VAL A 178 -9.01 -1.34 6.29
CA VAL A 178 -10.38 -1.86 6.46
C VAL A 178 -11.44 -0.77 6.18
N PRO A 179 -11.33 0.46 6.72
CA PRO A 179 -12.28 1.53 6.39
C PRO A 179 -12.34 1.86 4.89
N ILE A 180 -11.18 1.88 4.19
CA ILE A 180 -11.11 2.16 2.76
C ILE A 180 -11.77 1.02 1.97
N MET A 181 -11.43 -0.23 2.27
CA MET A 181 -12.03 -1.42 1.63
C MET A 181 -13.55 -1.42 1.79
N THR A 182 -14.03 -1.14 3.00
CA THR A 182 -15.48 -1.05 3.29
C THR A 182 -16.14 0.02 2.43
N GLY A 183 -15.50 1.17 2.27
CA GLY A 183 -16.00 2.25 1.40
C GLY A 183 -16.07 1.86 -0.07
N VAL A 184 -15.03 1.19 -0.58
CA VAL A 184 -14.98 0.68 -1.96
C VAL A 184 -16.06 -0.38 -2.20
N GLU A 185 -16.20 -1.32 -1.27
CA GLU A 185 -17.21 -2.37 -1.32
C GLU A 185 -18.62 -1.78 -1.31
N TRP A 186 -18.90 -0.84 -0.41
CA TRP A 186 -20.19 -0.17 -0.31
C TRP A 186 -20.56 0.58 -1.59
N LYS A 187 -19.61 1.34 -2.16
CA LYS A 187 -19.79 2.05 -3.45
C LYS A 187 -20.11 1.07 -4.58
N THR A 188 -19.40 -0.05 -4.62
CA THR A 188 -19.61 -1.10 -5.61
C THR A 188 -20.99 -1.74 -5.45
N TRP A 189 -21.37 -2.09 -4.22
CA TRP A 189 -22.65 -2.71 -3.92
C TRP A 189 -23.84 -1.80 -4.25
N LYS A 190 -23.75 -0.52 -3.86
CA LYS A 190 -24.78 0.49 -4.18
C LYS A 190 -25.01 0.61 -5.70
N LYS A 191 -23.94 0.65 -6.49
CA LYS A 191 -24.03 0.69 -7.96
C LYS A 191 -24.70 -0.55 -8.56
N GLN A 192 -24.62 -1.71 -7.89
CA GLN A 192 -25.33 -2.91 -8.33
C GLN A 192 -26.81 -2.85 -7.94
N LEU A 193 -27.13 -2.40 -6.73
CA LEU A 193 -28.52 -2.25 -6.27
C LEU A 193 -29.32 -1.27 -7.12
N GLU A 194 -28.71 -0.16 -7.56
CA GLU A 194 -29.36 0.83 -8.43
C GLU A 194 -29.76 0.27 -9.81
N LYS A 195 -29.20 -0.89 -10.22
CA LYS A 195 -29.56 -1.56 -11.48
C LYS A 195 -30.71 -2.56 -11.31
N VAL A 196 -31.09 -2.88 -10.08
CA VAL A 196 -32.18 -3.82 -9.81
C VAL A 196 -33.50 -3.11 -10.03
N THR A 197 -34.24 -3.54 -11.06
CA THR A 197 -35.62 -3.12 -11.28
C THR A 197 -36.53 -4.02 -10.46
N TYR A 198 -37.25 -3.44 -9.49
CA TYR A 198 -38.22 -4.20 -8.71
C TYR A 198 -39.52 -4.31 -9.48
N ASP A 199 -40.01 -5.54 -9.62
CA ASP A 199 -41.36 -5.78 -10.13
C ASP A 199 -42.37 -5.40 -9.05
N LYS A 200 -43.15 -4.34 -9.32
CA LYS A 200 -44.11 -3.79 -8.35
C LYS A 200 -45.23 -4.78 -8.04
N THR A 201 -45.54 -5.73 -8.92
CA THR A 201 -46.62 -6.70 -8.73
C THR A 201 -46.29 -7.80 -7.70
N LEU A 202 -45.05 -7.88 -7.20
CA LEU A 202 -44.68 -8.79 -6.11
C LEU A 202 -45.00 -8.23 -4.72
N TYR A 203 -45.38 -6.96 -4.63
CA TYR A 203 -45.60 -6.23 -3.37
C TYR A 203 -47.03 -5.67 -3.22
N GLU A 204 -47.91 -5.97 -4.19
CA GLU A 204 -49.36 -5.70 -4.16
C GLU A 204 -50.13 -7.02 -4.04
#